data_AF-A0A7W7N1Y7-F1
#
_entry.id   AF-A0A7W7N1Y7-F1
#
_cell.length_a   1.000
_cell.length_b   1.000
_cell.length_c   1.000
_cell.angle_alpha   90.00
_cell.angle_beta   90.00
_cell.angle_gamma   90.00
#
_symmetry.space_group_name_H-M   'P 1'
#
loop_
_entity.id
_entity.type
_entity.pdbx_description
1 polymer ?
#
loop_
_entity_poly.entity_id
_entity_poly.type
_entity_poly.pdbx_seq_one_letter_code
_entity_poly.pdbx_strand_id
1 'polypeptide(L)'
;MSDWRGVITAADRDRYQRRDAAWTLALQQAKRQLGSGDLNSLGDLIDPDAARPSVTPPVGNYRCRTVKLGSQGGEGGLGYVVYGWFACRIEQTPAGLKFSKLTGSQRPSGLLFPENDRQMVFLGSMALASEPAARSYGLRPERDMVAVVERIGERRWRMVIPWPANESNLDLIELVPASARR
;
A
#
# COMPACT_ATOMS: atom_id res chain seq x y z
N MET A 1 14.53 14.05 10.52
CA MET A 1 14.17 12.74 9.95
C MET A 1 15.05 12.50 8.76
N SER A 2 15.58 11.28 8.59
CA SER A 2 16.34 10.91 7.40
C SER A 2 15.46 10.99 6.16
N ASP A 3 15.98 11.54 5.07
CA ASP A 3 15.34 11.51 3.75
C ASP A 3 15.22 10.06 3.27
N TRP A 4 14.03 9.66 2.82
CA TRP A 4 13.78 8.31 2.31
C TRP A 4 14.68 7.97 1.12
N ARG A 5 15.14 8.98 0.37
CA ARG A 5 16.05 8.80 -0.76
C ARG A 5 17.40 8.21 -0.36
N GLY A 6 17.83 8.40 0.89
CA GLY A 6 19.02 7.76 1.46
C GLY A 6 18.77 6.37 2.05
N VAL A 7 17.50 5.94 2.14
CA VAL A 7 17.10 4.66 2.76
C VAL A 7 16.65 3.62 1.73
N ILE A 8 15.93 4.06 0.69
CA ILE A 8 15.34 3.18 -0.33
C ILE A 8 16.40 2.35 -1.07
N THR A 9 16.12 1.06 -1.27
CA THR A 9 16.97 0.17 -2.06
C THR A 9 16.91 0.50 -3.55
N ALA A 10 17.91 0.04 -4.32
CA ALA A 10 17.91 0.24 -5.78
C ALA A 10 16.69 -0.43 -6.46
N ALA A 11 16.31 -1.63 -6.01
CA ALA A 11 15.18 -2.38 -6.57
C ALA A 11 13.85 -1.65 -6.31
N ASP A 12 13.61 -1.16 -5.10
CA ASP A 12 12.38 -0.43 -4.81
C ASP A 12 12.38 0.97 -5.42
N ARG A 13 13.54 1.61 -5.60
CA ARG A 13 13.63 2.87 -6.34
C ARG A 13 13.13 2.69 -7.78
N ASP A 14 13.54 1.60 -8.45
CA ASP A 14 13.03 1.27 -9.79
C ASP A 14 11.50 1.06 -9.77
N ARG A 15 10.98 0.25 -8.82
CA ARG A 15 9.53 0.03 -8.67
C ARG A 15 8.77 1.34 -8.45
N TYR A 16 9.29 2.22 -7.59
CA TYR A 16 8.73 3.54 -7.29
C TYR A 16 8.68 4.43 -8.54
N GLN A 17 9.74 4.45 -9.35
CA GLN A 17 9.82 5.23 -10.58
C GLN A 17 8.86 4.73 -11.68
N ARG A 18 8.58 3.42 -11.71
CA ARG A 18 7.66 2.81 -12.68
C ARG A 18 6.20 2.76 -12.21
N ARG A 19 5.81 3.60 -11.25
CA ARG A 19 4.45 3.61 -10.67
C ARG A 19 3.35 3.93 -11.68
N ASP A 20 3.57 4.87 -12.60
CA ASP A 20 2.55 5.25 -13.59
C ASP A 20 2.29 4.12 -14.59
N ALA A 21 3.34 3.36 -14.94
CA ALA A 21 3.22 2.14 -15.73
C ALA A 21 2.42 1.05 -14.98
N ALA A 22 2.63 0.91 -13.66
CA ALA A 22 1.86 -0.02 -12.83
C ALA A 22 0.37 0.34 -12.83
N TRP A 23 0.02 1.61 -12.59
CA TRP A 23 -1.36 2.10 -12.67
C TRP A 23 -2.01 1.80 -14.02
N THR A 24 -1.32 2.17 -15.10
CA THR A 24 -1.83 2.02 -16.46
C THR A 24 -2.12 0.55 -16.78
N LEU A 25 -1.12 -0.33 -16.58
CA LEU A 25 -1.27 -1.75 -16.89
C LEU A 25 -2.30 -2.44 -15.99
N ALA A 26 -2.24 -2.15 -14.69
CA ALA A 26 -3.14 -2.76 -13.70
C ALA A 26 -4.61 -2.41 -13.98
N LEU A 27 -4.93 -1.14 -14.24
CA LEU A 27 -6.28 -0.71 -14.57
C LEU A 27 -6.73 -1.25 -15.94
N GLN A 28 -5.83 -1.32 -16.92
CA GLN A 28 -6.14 -1.89 -18.23
C GLN A 28 -6.50 -3.38 -18.14
N GLN A 29 -5.79 -4.14 -17.29
CA GLN A 29 -6.09 -5.55 -17.04
C GLN A 29 -7.36 -5.72 -16.21
N ALA A 30 -7.53 -4.95 -15.12
CA ALA A 30 -8.71 -4.98 -14.26
C ALA A 30 -10.02 -4.73 -15.02
N LYS A 31 -9.99 -3.90 -16.07
CA LYS A 31 -11.15 -3.62 -16.93
C LYS A 31 -11.47 -4.73 -17.94
N ARG A 32 -10.49 -5.53 -18.35
CA ARG A 32 -10.63 -6.51 -19.45
C ARG A 32 -10.75 -7.95 -18.97
N GLN A 33 -10.17 -8.27 -17.82
CA GLN A 33 -10.09 -9.63 -17.30
C GLN A 33 -11.11 -9.84 -16.18
N LEU A 34 -11.43 -11.11 -15.91
CA LEU A 34 -12.24 -11.47 -14.75
C LEU A 34 -11.53 -11.07 -13.46
N GLY A 35 -12.30 -10.64 -12.47
CA GLY A 35 -11.80 -10.34 -11.14
C GLY A 35 -12.70 -10.90 -10.05
N SER A 36 -12.30 -10.65 -8.80
CA SER A 36 -13.03 -11.09 -7.61
C SER A 36 -13.37 -9.92 -6.70
N GLY A 37 -14.63 -9.85 -6.27
CA GLY A 37 -15.20 -8.72 -5.52
C GLY A 37 -15.74 -7.61 -6.42
N ASP A 38 -16.07 -6.47 -5.82
CA ASP A 38 -16.73 -5.35 -6.49
C ASP A 38 -15.75 -4.20 -6.78
N LEU A 39 -15.23 -4.14 -8.01
CA LEU A 39 -14.35 -3.08 -8.49
C LEU A 39 -15.06 -1.72 -8.58
N ASN A 40 -16.35 -1.71 -8.92
CA ASN A 40 -17.13 -0.48 -9.10
C ASN A 40 -17.36 0.25 -7.77
N SER A 41 -17.36 -0.48 -6.65
CA SER A 41 -17.48 0.09 -5.30
C SER A 41 -16.26 0.88 -4.81
N LEU A 42 -15.13 0.84 -5.52
CA LEU A 42 -13.87 1.36 -4.98
C LEU A 42 -13.75 2.89 -5.09
N GLY A 43 -14.39 3.50 -6.10
CA GLY A 43 -14.38 4.94 -6.36
C GLY A 43 -12.96 5.51 -6.41
N ASP A 44 -12.73 6.61 -5.70
CA ASP A 44 -11.45 7.32 -5.57
C ASP A 44 -10.25 6.42 -5.19
N LEU A 45 -10.46 5.22 -4.64
CA LEU A 45 -9.36 4.30 -4.35
C LEU A 45 -8.59 3.93 -5.62
N ILE A 46 -9.29 3.71 -6.74
CA ILE A 46 -8.70 3.28 -8.03
C ILE A 46 -8.55 4.41 -9.04
N ASP A 47 -8.79 5.66 -8.64
CA ASP A 47 -8.56 6.84 -9.45
C ASP A 47 -7.13 7.38 -9.22
N PRO A 48 -6.21 7.30 -10.20
CA PRO A 48 -4.84 7.78 -10.04
C PRO A 48 -4.75 9.24 -9.57
N ASP A 49 -5.74 10.08 -9.87
CA ASP A 49 -5.71 11.52 -9.61
C ASP A 49 -6.39 11.94 -8.29
N ALA A 50 -6.85 10.99 -7.47
CA ALA A 50 -7.59 11.25 -6.24
C ALA A 50 -6.78 11.86 -5.08
N ALA A 51 -5.48 12.13 -5.25
CA ALA A 51 -4.61 12.58 -4.17
C ALA A 51 -4.95 14.00 -3.68
N ARG A 52 -5.12 14.16 -2.35
CA ARG A 52 -5.50 15.39 -1.68
C ARG A 52 -4.39 15.92 -0.76
N PRO A 53 -4.33 17.24 -0.51
CA PRO A 53 -3.52 17.86 0.55
C PRO A 53 -3.68 17.27 1.95
N SER A 54 -2.71 17.57 2.81
CA SER A 54 -2.64 17.12 4.20
C SER A 54 -2.59 15.59 4.32
N VAL A 55 -1.58 15.00 3.66
CA VAL A 55 -1.44 13.55 3.53
C VAL A 55 -1.25 12.80 4.85
N THR A 56 -0.58 13.40 5.84
CA THR A 56 -0.16 12.70 7.07
C THR A 56 -1.35 12.07 7.81
N PRO A 57 -1.45 10.73 7.89
CA PRO A 57 -2.54 10.08 8.60
C PRO A 57 -2.37 10.26 10.11
N PRO A 58 -3.45 10.55 10.87
CA PRO A 58 -3.37 10.64 12.32
C PRO A 58 -2.98 9.30 12.95
N VAL A 59 -2.25 9.34 14.07
CA VAL A 59 -1.95 8.15 14.87
C VAL A 59 -3.25 7.51 15.37
N GLY A 60 -3.31 6.18 15.36
CA GLY A 60 -4.46 5.45 15.85
C GLY A 60 -4.69 4.11 15.15
N ASN A 61 -5.82 3.49 15.48
CA ASN A 61 -6.27 2.25 14.88
C ASN A 61 -7.00 2.53 13.56
N TYR A 62 -6.79 1.64 12.59
CA TYR A 62 -7.39 1.69 11.26
C TYR A 62 -8.00 0.34 10.92
N ARG A 63 -9.07 0.37 10.14
CA ARG A 63 -9.39 -0.75 9.25
C ARG A 63 -8.65 -0.54 7.94
N CYS A 64 -8.11 -1.61 7.39
CA CYS A 64 -7.46 -1.59 6.09
C CYS A 64 -7.88 -2.77 5.23
N ARG A 65 -7.88 -2.61 3.91
CA ARG A 65 -8.06 -3.72 2.97
C ARG A 65 -7.11 -3.58 1.81
N THR A 66 -6.70 -4.71 1.23
CA THR A 66 -5.89 -4.73 0.03
C THR A 66 -6.79 -4.89 -1.19
N VAL A 67 -6.55 -4.11 -2.23
CA VAL A 67 -7.07 -4.35 -3.57
C VAL A 67 -5.88 -4.62 -4.47
N LYS A 68 -5.85 -5.78 -5.09
CA LYS A 68 -4.83 -6.15 -6.07
C LYS A 68 -5.37 -5.87 -7.46
N LEU A 69 -4.63 -5.13 -8.27
CA LEU A 69 -5.00 -4.74 -9.62
C LEU A 69 -3.97 -5.25 -10.63
N GLY A 70 -4.47 -5.86 -11.69
CA GLY A 70 -3.69 -6.60 -12.67
C GLY A 70 -2.99 -7.82 -12.09
N SER A 71 -2.44 -8.63 -12.99
CA SER A 71 -1.60 -9.77 -12.69
C SER A 71 -0.27 -9.70 -13.44
N GLN A 72 0.79 -10.11 -12.74
CA GLN A 72 2.10 -10.34 -13.35
C GLN A 72 2.14 -11.66 -14.14
N GLY A 73 1.15 -12.54 -13.98
CA GLY A 73 0.99 -13.79 -14.74
C GLY A 73 0.39 -13.60 -16.14
N GLY A 74 0.22 -12.35 -16.60
CA GLY A 74 -0.37 -12.05 -17.91
C GLY A 74 -1.87 -12.31 -17.97
N GLU A 75 -2.36 -12.87 -19.09
CA GLU A 75 -3.79 -13.07 -19.34
C GLU A 75 -4.41 -14.24 -18.58
N GLY A 76 -3.59 -15.12 -17.99
CA GLY A 76 -4.07 -16.23 -17.16
C GLY A 76 -4.37 -15.84 -15.70
N GLY A 77 -4.03 -14.62 -15.29
CA GLY A 77 -4.29 -14.11 -13.95
C GLY A 77 -5.64 -13.40 -13.81
N LEU A 78 -6.04 -13.13 -12.56
CA LEU A 78 -7.19 -12.27 -12.30
C LEU A 78 -6.83 -10.80 -12.58
N GLY A 79 -7.74 -10.09 -13.23
CA GLY A 79 -7.60 -8.66 -13.48
C GLY A 79 -7.65 -7.83 -12.20
N TYR A 80 -8.37 -8.31 -11.18
CA TYR A 80 -8.36 -7.70 -9.85
C TYR A 80 -8.84 -8.67 -8.76
N VAL A 81 -8.46 -8.37 -7.52
CA VAL A 81 -9.01 -9.02 -6.31
C VAL A 81 -9.24 -7.97 -5.23
N VAL A 82 -10.49 -7.83 -4.77
CA VAL A 82 -10.85 -6.95 -3.64
C VAL A 82 -10.94 -7.78 -2.36
N TYR A 83 -9.99 -7.60 -1.44
CA TYR A 83 -10.02 -8.29 -0.15
C TYR A 83 -10.93 -7.59 0.88
N GLY A 84 -11.33 -8.35 1.89
CA GLY A 84 -12.03 -7.84 3.07
C GLY A 84 -11.16 -6.97 3.99
N TRP A 85 -11.78 -6.48 5.06
CA TRP A 85 -11.14 -5.59 6.02
C TRP A 85 -10.32 -6.34 7.08
N PHE A 86 -9.17 -5.76 7.42
CA PHE A 86 -8.22 -6.21 8.43
C PHE A 86 -7.92 -5.07 9.41
N ALA A 87 -7.29 -5.41 10.53
CA ALA A 87 -6.82 -4.43 11.50
C ALA A 87 -5.46 -3.88 11.08
N CYS A 88 -5.32 -2.56 11.11
CA CYS A 88 -4.09 -1.83 10.87
C CYS A 88 -3.89 -0.77 11.97
N ARG A 89 -2.66 -0.25 12.07
CA ARG A 89 -2.31 0.79 13.04
C ARG A 89 -1.30 1.77 12.45
N ILE A 90 -1.47 3.04 12.77
CA ILE A 90 -0.48 4.11 12.59
C ILE A 90 0.03 4.51 13.96
N GLU A 91 1.35 4.52 14.16
CA GLU A 91 2.00 4.80 15.44
C GLU A 91 3.10 5.84 15.28
N GLN A 92 3.23 6.75 16.25
CA GLN A 92 4.44 7.53 16.41
C GLN A 92 5.48 6.69 17.14
N THR A 93 6.65 6.52 16.54
CA THR A 93 7.80 5.81 17.14
C THR A 93 8.99 6.76 17.21
N PRO A 94 10.06 6.41 17.96
CA PRO A 94 11.31 7.18 17.93
C PRO A 94 11.95 7.30 16.54
N ALA A 95 11.67 6.35 15.64
CA ALA A 95 12.17 6.36 14.26
C ALA A 95 11.28 7.16 13.29
N GLY A 96 10.10 7.61 13.75
CA GLY A 96 9.11 8.30 12.92
C GLY A 96 7.74 7.63 12.93
N LEU A 97 6.86 8.09 12.04
CA LEU A 97 5.52 7.55 11.87
C LEU A 97 5.61 6.16 11.23
N LYS A 98 4.91 5.17 11.80
CA LYS A 98 4.97 3.77 11.39
C LYS A 98 3.59 3.24 11.04
N PHE A 99 3.48 2.54 9.92
CA PHE A 99 2.31 1.74 9.56
C PHE A 99 2.55 0.26 9.89
N SER A 100 1.52 -0.42 10.39
CA SER A 100 1.52 -1.88 10.56
C SER A 100 0.15 -2.48 10.24
N LYS A 101 0.10 -3.48 9.36
CA LYS A 101 -1.06 -4.36 9.22
C LYS A 101 -0.96 -5.50 10.23
N LEU A 102 -1.95 -5.59 11.12
CA LEU A 102 -1.92 -6.44 12.31
C LEU A 102 -2.49 -7.84 12.04
N THR A 103 -3.46 -7.96 11.14
CA THR A 103 -4.15 -9.22 10.84
C THR A 103 -4.10 -9.60 9.36
N GLY A 104 -4.43 -10.85 9.06
CA GLY A 104 -4.36 -11.44 7.71
C GLY A 104 -3.00 -12.09 7.42
N SER A 105 -2.90 -12.77 6.27
CA SER A 105 -1.73 -13.56 5.88
C SER A 105 -0.55 -12.74 5.38
N GLN A 106 -0.78 -11.55 4.82
CA GLN A 106 0.26 -10.61 4.41
C GLN A 106 0.18 -9.39 5.33
N ARG A 107 1.25 -9.15 6.10
CA ARG A 107 1.30 -8.14 7.17
C ARG A 107 2.45 -7.15 6.95
N PRO A 108 2.31 -6.20 6.01
CA PRO A 108 3.31 -5.16 5.79
C PRO A 108 3.46 -4.27 7.03
N SER A 109 4.70 -3.91 7.34
CA SER A 109 5.03 -2.93 8.39
C SER A 109 6.26 -2.13 8.01
N GLY A 110 6.27 -0.83 8.32
CA GLY A 110 7.31 0.07 7.86
C GLY A 110 7.08 1.53 8.24
N LEU A 111 8.08 2.37 7.93
CA LEU A 111 8.06 3.80 8.25
C LEU A 111 7.43 4.60 7.12
N LEU A 112 6.81 5.72 7.50
CA LEU A 112 6.23 6.72 6.61
C LEU A 112 7.11 7.97 6.62
N PHE A 113 7.61 8.33 5.44
CA PHE A 113 8.49 9.47 5.22
C PHE A 113 7.73 10.57 4.47
N PRO A 114 7.72 11.81 4.97
CA PRO A 114 7.16 12.94 4.22
C PRO A 114 7.88 13.11 2.86
N GLU A 115 7.12 13.36 1.79
CA GLU A 115 7.66 13.75 0.49
C GLU A 115 7.18 15.16 0.12
N ASN A 116 5.86 15.39 0.17
CA ASN A 116 5.24 16.70 0.00
C ASN A 116 3.86 16.71 0.69
N ASP A 117 3.09 17.79 0.55
CA ASP A 117 1.78 17.92 1.21
C ASP A 117 0.73 16.88 0.75
N ARG A 118 0.91 16.27 -0.43
CA ARG A 118 -0.02 15.28 -1.00
C ARG A 118 0.47 13.84 -0.89
N GLN A 119 1.76 13.62 -0.67
CA GLN A 119 2.38 12.30 -0.70
C GLN A 119 3.35 12.06 0.46
N MET A 120 3.30 10.85 1.00
CA MET A 120 4.38 10.27 1.79
C MET A 120 4.91 9.03 1.10
N VAL A 121 6.12 8.60 1.44
CA VAL A 121 6.71 7.33 1.00
C VAL A 121 6.69 6.36 2.17
N PHE A 122 6.18 5.15 1.94
CA PHE A 122 6.33 4.02 2.84
C PHE A 122 7.53 3.20 2.42
N LEU A 123 8.42 2.89 3.36
CA LEU A 123 9.45 1.86 3.21
C LEU A 123 9.27 0.84 4.32
N GLY A 124 9.05 -0.41 3.95
CA GLY A 124 8.73 -1.47 4.91
C GLY A 124 8.93 -2.86 4.37
N SER A 125 8.67 -3.84 5.22
CA SER A 125 8.87 -5.25 4.90
C SER A 125 7.60 -6.06 5.14
N MET A 126 7.50 -7.20 4.47
CA MET A 126 6.39 -8.14 4.55
C MET A 126 6.68 -9.27 5.57
N ALA A 127 5.79 -9.45 6.54
CA ALA A 127 5.65 -10.72 7.27
C ALA A 127 4.51 -11.56 6.68
N LEU A 128 4.71 -12.88 6.61
CA LEU A 128 3.73 -13.84 6.09
C LEU A 128 3.14 -14.74 7.17
N ALA A 129 1.86 -15.05 7.04
CA ALA A 129 1.13 -16.02 7.85
C ALA A 129 1.40 -15.84 9.36
N SER A 130 2.00 -16.86 9.99
CA SER A 130 2.33 -16.90 11.41
C SER A 130 3.74 -16.38 11.74
N GLU A 131 4.50 -15.88 10.76
CA GLU A 131 5.81 -15.26 11.01
C GLU A 131 5.70 -14.13 12.05
N PRO A 132 6.75 -13.88 12.85
CA PRO A 132 6.81 -12.68 13.68
C PRO A 132 6.61 -11.38 12.88
N ALA A 133 6.52 -10.24 13.59
CA ALA A 133 6.44 -8.94 12.93
C ALA A 133 7.58 -8.74 11.92
N ALA A 134 7.27 -8.06 10.81
CA ALA A 134 8.21 -7.85 9.73
C ALA A 134 9.50 -7.20 10.23
N ARG A 135 10.65 -7.64 9.69
CA ARG A 135 11.95 -7.03 10.00
C ARG A 135 12.01 -5.61 9.44
N SER A 136 13.00 -4.83 9.90
CA SER A 136 13.27 -3.52 9.32
C SER A 136 13.54 -3.63 7.81
N TYR A 137 13.08 -2.63 7.07
CA TYR A 137 13.33 -2.46 5.64
C TYR A 137 14.83 -2.59 5.31
N GLY A 138 15.15 -3.25 4.19
CA GLY A 138 16.52 -3.45 3.72
C GLY A 138 17.19 -4.72 4.28
N LEU A 139 16.59 -5.38 5.28
CA LEU A 139 17.16 -6.60 5.86
C LEU A 139 16.72 -7.89 5.16
N ARG A 140 15.70 -7.82 4.30
CA ARG A 140 15.13 -8.95 3.53
C ARG A 140 14.67 -8.41 2.17
N PRO A 141 15.58 -8.28 1.18
CA PRO A 141 15.27 -7.67 -0.12
C PRO A 141 14.06 -8.27 -0.85
N GLU A 142 13.80 -9.56 -0.67
CA GLU A 142 12.64 -10.27 -1.23
C GLU A 142 11.31 -9.97 -0.53
N ARG A 143 11.35 -9.32 0.64
CA ARG A 143 10.20 -8.88 1.44
C ARG A 143 10.06 -7.36 1.46
N ASP A 144 11.04 -6.63 0.97
CA ASP A 144 11.06 -5.17 0.98
C ASP A 144 9.98 -4.62 0.03
N MET A 145 9.39 -3.52 0.46
CA MET A 145 8.28 -2.86 -0.18
C MET A 145 8.45 -1.35 -0.12
N VAL A 146 8.10 -0.70 -1.23
CA VAL A 146 7.86 0.74 -1.30
C VAL A 146 6.40 1.00 -1.62
N ALA A 147 5.83 2.06 -1.03
CA ALA A 147 4.54 2.57 -1.43
C ALA A 147 4.49 4.09 -1.43
N VAL A 148 3.61 4.68 -2.22
CA VAL A 148 3.20 6.07 -2.07
C VAL A 148 1.91 6.12 -1.26
N VAL A 149 1.91 6.90 -0.19
CA VAL A 149 0.74 7.11 0.65
C VAL A 149 0.07 8.41 0.23
N GLU A 150 -1.23 8.35 0.00
CA GLU A 150 -2.05 9.47 -0.44
C GLU A 150 -3.31 9.55 0.41
N ARG A 151 -3.73 10.78 0.73
CA ARG A 151 -5.06 11.03 1.24
C ARG A 151 -6.02 11.14 0.07
N ILE A 152 -7.09 10.34 0.07
CA ILE A 152 -8.07 10.25 -1.03
C ILE A 152 -9.50 10.58 -0.58
N GLY A 153 -9.65 11.11 0.63
CA GLY A 153 -10.93 11.53 1.19
C GLY A 153 -10.73 12.15 2.58
N GLU A 154 -11.82 12.57 3.23
CA GLU A 154 -11.70 13.28 4.51
C GLU A 154 -10.98 12.46 5.58
N ARG A 155 -11.37 11.18 5.69
CA ARG A 155 -10.82 10.18 6.62
C ARG A 155 -10.48 8.89 5.88
N ARG A 156 -9.89 9.02 4.69
CA ARG A 156 -9.59 7.90 3.78
C ARG A 156 -8.23 8.12 3.14
N TRP A 157 -7.39 7.10 3.23
CA TRP A 157 -6.06 7.07 2.65
C TRP A 157 -5.88 5.82 1.80
N ARG A 158 -4.91 5.86 0.89
CA ARG A 158 -4.41 4.68 0.20
C ARG A 158 -2.90 4.61 0.27
N MET A 159 -2.36 3.40 0.27
CA MET A 159 -0.96 3.13 -0.08
C MET A 159 -0.94 2.47 -1.45
N VAL A 160 -0.19 3.06 -2.37
CA VAL A 160 0.00 2.61 -3.74
C VAL A 160 1.34 1.87 -3.83
N ILE A 161 1.29 0.55 -3.94
CA ILE A 161 2.46 -0.34 -3.98
C ILE A 161 2.67 -0.80 -5.43
N PRO A 162 3.57 -0.17 -6.19
CA PRO A 162 3.83 -0.54 -7.57
C PRO A 162 4.71 -1.79 -7.66
N TRP A 163 4.39 -2.68 -8.59
CA TRP A 163 5.18 -3.87 -8.90
C TRP A 163 5.59 -4.65 -7.63
N PRO A 164 4.63 -5.05 -6.77
CA PRO A 164 4.93 -5.85 -5.59
C PRO A 164 5.67 -7.12 -6.01
N ALA A 165 6.41 -7.73 -5.08
CA ALA A 165 7.27 -8.86 -5.41
C ALA A 165 6.54 -10.05 -6.07
N ASN A 166 5.22 -10.18 -5.86
CA ASN A 166 4.43 -11.30 -6.36
C ASN A 166 3.02 -10.87 -6.81
N GLU A 167 2.40 -11.73 -7.62
CA GLU A 167 0.97 -11.77 -7.96
C GLU A 167 0.47 -10.64 -8.89
N SER A 168 0.50 -9.39 -8.44
CA SER A 168 -0.23 -8.26 -9.03
C SER A 168 0.69 -7.19 -9.60
N ASN A 169 0.18 -6.37 -10.52
CA ASN A 169 0.96 -5.24 -11.04
C ASN A 169 0.94 -4.05 -10.07
N LEU A 170 -0.18 -3.87 -9.36
CA LEU A 170 -0.38 -2.80 -8.40
C LEU A 170 -1.20 -3.30 -7.21
N ASP A 171 -0.68 -3.09 -6.00
CA ASP A 171 -1.44 -3.28 -4.77
C ASP A 171 -1.85 -1.93 -4.20
N LEU A 172 -3.11 -1.82 -3.81
CA LEU A 172 -3.65 -0.68 -3.09
C LEU A 172 -4.03 -1.14 -1.68
N ILE A 173 -3.46 -0.52 -0.64
CA ILE A 173 -3.95 -0.70 0.73
C ILE A 173 -4.79 0.52 1.08
N GLU A 174 -6.11 0.33 1.16
CA GLU A 174 -7.00 1.36 1.67
C GLU A 174 -6.90 1.43 3.20
N LEU A 175 -6.88 2.63 3.76
CA LEU A 175 -6.95 2.87 5.20
C LEU A 175 -8.10 3.81 5.55
N VAL A 176 -8.90 3.40 6.52
CA VAL A 176 -9.95 4.22 7.14
C VAL A 176 -9.79 4.11 8.65
N PRO A 177 -9.80 5.22 9.42
CA PRO A 177 -9.72 5.17 10.86
C PRO A 177 -10.79 4.22 11.40
N ALA A 178 -10.39 3.32 12.30
CA ALA A 178 -11.34 2.49 13.01
C ALA A 178 -12.18 3.41 13.90
N SER A 179 -13.50 3.24 13.89
CA SER A 179 -14.35 3.91 14.87
C SER A 179 -13.81 3.60 16.25
N ALA A 180 -13.68 4.61 17.12
CA ALA A 180 -13.46 4.36 18.53
C ALA A 180 -14.57 3.42 18.99
N ARG A 181 -14.22 2.24 19.52
CA ARG A 181 -15.21 1.50 20.31
C ARG A 181 -15.61 2.45 21.44
N ARG A 182 -16.89 2.83 21.46
CA ARG A 182 -17.47 3.45 22.64
C ARG A 182 -17.45 2.45 23.78
#